data_AF-D8SLF0-F1
#
_entry.id   AF-D8SLF0-F1
#
_cell.length_a   1.000
_cell.length_b   1.000
_cell.length_c   1.000
_cell.angle_alpha   90.00
_cell.angle_beta   90.00
_cell.angle_gamma   90.00
#
_symmetry.space_group_name_H-M   'P 1'
#
loop_
_entity.id
_entity.type
_entity.pdbx_description
1 polymer ?
#
loop_
_entity_poly.entity_id
_entity_poly.type
_entity_poly.pdbx_seq_one_letter_code
_entity_poly.pdbx_strand_id
1 'polypeptide(L)'
;MRKALASSRWWHWRWRSLSALLLWMIIVAASGSSENPWGERERCEALVRRWAGQEIWNMEEESGMDLDGSRKWELQDLLFFLHVPRTGGRNYNQCFLKNMFSSEELCPRSYDKLRMDLSKPNCSLLSTHDDYSILSMLPKARTSTITNIRDPMNRVLSSYEFSVEVAARFLRRTRSMLRRIGPKTQKAMSTLDIWPWKYLVPLLQRDLFERRDLRAAHLVEQPQKPANVYDVPAFVMPLKEFVDHPAVHELVHNGQTFQVAGITNNSYLKEANDIRYCVTQFEELGEHVLHVAKRRLNGMLYVGLTERHKESAEILVHLVGRQIATRNLHKETSSTAKQTATYPDYGLNMNLTAGNDTSYGDFISHMVTSYEQCSSSLRNAQVQRRIMSLETIAPVNFSKEARKTIPGDTVARILQLNSLDFELYQHAKQLFQLEQEFLKNHADELETFEPDGRHGLEEHITSLHATGIVGSRDAAAYVLEEDRNRLGVTRDAAIFILGCSVVLSALGIYSLVNFLSRSARAKSRGATALQRK
;
A
#
# COMPACT_ATOMS: atom_id res chain seq x y z
N MET A 1 -27.61 38.56 73.46
CA MET A 1 -28.04 37.33 72.75
C MET A 1 -28.44 37.52 71.27
N ARG A 2 -28.96 38.66 70.80
CA ARG A 2 -29.38 38.83 69.38
C ARG A 2 -28.25 38.90 68.33
N LYS A 3 -27.00 39.23 68.71
CA LYS A 3 -25.85 39.28 67.77
C LYS A 3 -25.22 37.91 67.48
N ALA A 4 -25.44 36.90 68.33
CA ALA A 4 -24.85 35.57 68.16
C ALA A 4 -25.64 34.66 67.19
N LEU A 5 -26.94 34.93 66.98
CA LEU A 5 -27.78 34.17 66.05
C LEU A 5 -27.65 34.62 64.58
N ALA A 6 -27.15 35.85 64.36
CA ALA A 6 -26.92 36.37 63.01
C ALA A 6 -25.64 35.79 62.37
N SER A 7 -24.62 35.47 63.17
CA SER A 7 -23.38 34.87 62.66
C SER A 7 -23.58 33.40 62.24
N SER A 8 -24.37 32.61 62.97
CA SER A 8 -24.57 31.19 62.61
C SER A 8 -25.30 31.01 61.27
N ARG A 9 -26.31 31.85 60.97
CA ARG A 9 -27.00 31.84 59.67
C ARG A 9 -26.09 32.22 58.50
N TRP A 10 -25.16 33.15 58.71
CA TRP A 10 -24.19 33.57 57.71
C TRP A 10 -23.18 32.46 57.38
N TRP A 11 -22.74 31.73 58.41
CA TRP A 11 -21.86 30.57 58.24
C TRP A 11 -22.57 29.42 57.52
N HIS A 12 -23.82 29.10 57.89
CA HIS A 12 -24.59 28.07 57.19
C HIS A 12 -24.86 28.40 55.72
N TRP A 13 -25.08 29.68 55.38
CA TRP A 13 -25.30 30.08 53.99
C TRP A 13 -24.02 29.96 53.14
N ARG A 14 -22.85 30.37 53.68
CA ARG A 14 -21.55 30.19 52.99
C ARG A 14 -21.19 28.71 52.80
N TRP A 15 -21.45 27.85 53.78
CA TRP A 15 -21.20 26.42 53.65
C TRP A 15 -22.11 25.76 52.61
N ARG A 16 -23.41 26.11 52.57
CA ARG A 16 -24.32 25.59 51.54
C ARG A 16 -23.95 26.04 50.13
N SER A 17 -23.51 27.28 49.96
CA SER A 17 -23.06 27.79 48.66
C SER A 17 -21.76 27.15 48.21
N LEU A 18 -20.80 26.93 49.12
CA LEU A 18 -19.56 26.20 48.82
C LEU A 18 -19.81 24.73 48.49
N SER A 19 -20.69 24.06 49.24
CA SER A 19 -21.08 22.67 48.95
C SER A 19 -21.80 22.56 47.60
N ALA A 20 -22.66 23.52 47.25
CA ALA A 20 -23.33 23.54 45.95
C ALA A 20 -22.35 23.79 44.78
N LEU A 21 -21.37 24.68 44.97
CA LEU A 21 -20.31 24.93 43.99
C LEU A 21 -19.39 23.71 43.82
N LEU A 22 -19.05 23.03 44.91
CA LEU A 22 -18.26 21.80 44.86
C LEU A 22 -19.04 20.68 44.16
N LEU A 23 -20.33 20.53 44.46
CA LEU A 23 -21.21 19.57 43.81
C LEU A 23 -21.35 19.88 42.31
N TRP A 24 -21.48 21.15 41.95
CA TRP A 24 -21.54 21.58 40.55
C TRP A 24 -20.23 21.33 39.81
N MET A 25 -19.07 21.59 40.45
CA MET A 25 -17.75 21.27 39.88
C MET A 25 -17.55 19.77 39.72
N ILE A 26 -18.05 18.94 40.64
CA ILE A 26 -18.02 17.48 40.53
C ILE A 26 -18.95 17.01 39.40
N ILE A 27 -20.14 17.60 39.26
CA ILE A 27 -21.07 17.29 38.16
C ILE A 27 -20.48 17.71 36.82
N VAL A 28 -19.86 18.89 36.74
CA VAL A 28 -19.19 19.38 35.52
C VAL A 28 -18.01 18.48 35.15
N ALA A 29 -17.20 18.06 36.13
CA ALA A 29 -16.11 17.11 35.93
C ALA A 29 -16.60 15.71 35.53
N ALA A 30 -17.75 15.26 36.06
CA ALA A 30 -18.38 13.99 35.68
C ALA A 30 -19.14 14.05 34.35
N SER A 31 -19.53 15.25 33.89
CA SER A 31 -20.12 15.50 32.58
C SER A 31 -19.10 15.78 31.48
N GLY A 32 -17.81 15.81 31.83
CA GLY A 32 -16.74 15.66 30.84
C GLY A 32 -16.95 14.33 30.13
N SER A 33 -17.40 14.39 28.88
CA SER A 33 -17.81 13.26 28.06
C SER A 33 -16.82 12.09 28.14
N SER A 34 -17.13 11.10 28.97
CA SER A 34 -16.58 9.76 28.78
C SER A 34 -17.34 9.19 27.59
N GLU A 35 -16.77 9.30 26.39
CA GLU A 35 -17.26 8.54 25.23
C GLU A 35 -17.36 7.08 25.66
N ASN A 36 -18.53 6.47 25.47
CA ASN A 36 -18.76 5.08 25.84
C ASN A 36 -17.82 4.19 25.01
N PRO A 37 -16.78 3.55 25.61
CA PRO A 37 -15.77 2.81 24.86
C PRO A 37 -16.36 1.64 24.06
N TRP A 38 -17.47 1.07 24.54
CA TRP A 38 -18.19 0.00 23.85
C TRP A 38 -18.89 0.51 22.59
N GLY A 39 -19.47 1.71 22.65
CA GLY A 39 -20.12 2.33 21.49
C GLY A 39 -19.13 2.76 20.42
N GLU A 40 -17.92 3.19 20.82
CA GLU A 40 -16.87 3.55 19.87
C GLU A 40 -16.31 2.33 19.12
N ARG A 41 -16.04 1.23 19.85
CA ARG A 41 -15.60 -0.02 19.24
C ARG A 41 -16.60 -0.53 18.21
N GLU A 42 -17.89 -0.59 18.56
CA GLU A 42 -18.96 -1.03 17.65
C GLU A 42 -19.07 -0.12 16.42
N ARG A 43 -18.94 1.21 16.60
CA ARG A 43 -18.91 2.18 15.50
C ARG A 43 -17.73 1.89 14.55
N CYS A 44 -16.55 1.66 15.10
CA CYS A 44 -15.35 1.38 14.34
C CYS A 44 -15.43 0.04 13.60
N GLU A 45 -15.89 -1.02 14.27
CA GLU A 45 -16.13 -2.33 13.67
C GLU A 45 -17.10 -2.22 12.49
N ALA A 46 -18.24 -1.54 12.68
CA ALA A 46 -19.23 -1.35 11.63
C ALA A 46 -18.68 -0.54 10.45
N LEU A 47 -17.95 0.55 10.72
CA LEU A 47 -17.34 1.39 9.69
C LEU A 47 -16.34 0.61 8.83
N VAL A 48 -15.36 -0.03 9.48
CA VAL A 48 -14.27 -0.73 8.78
C VAL A 48 -14.79 -1.94 8.00
N ARG A 49 -15.69 -2.74 8.60
CA ARG A 49 -16.26 -3.93 7.94
C ARG A 49 -17.12 -3.54 6.74
N ARG A 50 -17.96 -2.50 6.87
CA ARG A 50 -18.78 -2.01 5.77
C ARG A 50 -17.92 -1.51 4.63
N TRP A 51 -16.93 -0.67 4.92
CA TRP A 51 -16.02 -0.14 3.91
C TRP A 51 -15.26 -1.27 3.21
N ALA A 52 -14.63 -2.16 3.97
CA ALA A 52 -13.86 -3.26 3.40
C ALA A 52 -14.75 -4.20 2.56
N GLY A 53 -15.94 -4.56 3.06
CA GLY A 53 -16.90 -5.38 2.32
C GLY A 53 -17.32 -4.74 1.00
N GLN A 54 -17.56 -3.42 0.97
CA GLN A 54 -17.89 -2.70 -0.24
C GLN A 54 -16.72 -2.67 -1.24
N GLU A 55 -15.49 -2.43 -0.78
CA GLU A 55 -14.30 -2.46 -1.63
C GLU A 55 -14.05 -3.85 -2.25
N ILE A 56 -14.21 -4.92 -1.46
CA ILE A 56 -14.11 -6.28 -1.97
C ILE A 56 -15.21 -6.58 -2.99
N TRP A 57 -16.45 -6.25 -2.65
CA TRP A 57 -17.59 -6.48 -3.55
C TRP A 57 -17.43 -5.74 -4.88
N ASN A 58 -17.02 -4.47 -4.85
CA ASN A 58 -16.73 -3.70 -6.06
C ASN A 58 -15.65 -4.38 -6.92
N MET A 59 -14.57 -4.89 -6.30
CA MET A 59 -13.51 -5.60 -7.04
C MET A 59 -14.01 -6.91 -7.64
N GLU A 60 -14.88 -7.65 -6.95
CA GLU A 60 -15.45 -8.90 -7.46
C GLU A 60 -16.44 -8.67 -8.59
N GLU A 61 -17.28 -7.64 -8.50
CA GLU A 61 -18.18 -7.23 -9.58
C GLU A 61 -17.39 -6.79 -10.82
N GLU A 62 -16.31 -6.01 -10.64
CA GLU A 62 -15.41 -5.59 -11.72
C GLU A 62 -14.62 -6.78 -12.32
N SER A 63 -14.27 -7.79 -11.52
CA SER A 63 -13.54 -8.99 -11.98
C SER A 63 -14.46 -10.07 -12.58
N GLY A 64 -15.77 -9.98 -12.37
CA GLY A 64 -16.78 -11.00 -12.70
C GLY A 64 -17.06 -11.24 -14.18
N MET A 65 -16.16 -10.81 -15.09
CA MET A 65 -16.30 -10.99 -16.54
C MET A 65 -15.10 -11.68 -17.24
N ASP A 66 -14.03 -12.07 -16.54
CA ASP A 66 -12.94 -12.87 -17.15
C ASP A 66 -12.67 -14.17 -16.38
N LEU A 67 -13.23 -15.26 -16.91
CA LEU A 67 -13.17 -16.62 -16.36
C LEU A 67 -11.85 -17.37 -16.63
N ASP A 68 -10.74 -16.68 -16.94
CA ASP A 68 -9.48 -17.35 -17.30
C ASP A 68 -8.21 -16.72 -16.70
N GLY A 69 -8.29 -15.56 -16.02
CA GLY A 69 -7.10 -14.90 -15.48
C GLY A 69 -6.09 -14.40 -16.53
N SER A 70 -6.38 -14.60 -17.83
CA SER A 70 -5.57 -14.20 -18.99
C SER A 70 -5.40 -12.68 -19.10
N ARG A 71 -6.42 -11.89 -18.76
CA ARG A 71 -6.35 -10.42 -18.83
C ARG A 71 -5.52 -9.74 -17.75
N LYS A 72 -5.08 -10.45 -16.69
CA LYS A 72 -4.30 -9.81 -15.60
C LYS A 72 -3.04 -9.13 -16.14
N TRP A 73 -2.38 -9.80 -17.09
CA TRP A 73 -1.10 -9.36 -17.63
C TRP A 73 -1.25 -8.47 -18.87
N GLU A 74 -2.47 -8.08 -19.25
CA GLU A 74 -2.70 -7.16 -20.35
C GLU A 74 -2.60 -5.71 -19.87
N LEU A 75 -1.70 -4.96 -20.49
CA LEU A 75 -1.60 -3.52 -20.28
C LEU A 75 -2.88 -2.84 -20.77
N GLN A 76 -3.34 -1.81 -20.09
CA GLN A 76 -4.46 -0.96 -20.51
C GLN A 76 -3.93 0.38 -21.05
N ASP A 77 -4.81 1.28 -21.49
CA ASP A 77 -4.37 2.54 -22.12
C ASP A 77 -3.61 3.47 -21.17
N LEU A 78 -4.01 3.51 -19.90
CA LEU A 78 -3.35 4.29 -18.86
C LEU A 78 -2.58 3.37 -17.93
N LEU A 79 -1.27 3.61 -17.79
CA LEU A 79 -0.44 2.99 -16.77
C LEU A 79 -0.35 3.91 -15.53
N PHE A 80 -0.91 3.44 -14.42
CA PHE A 80 -0.79 4.09 -13.13
C PHE A 80 0.30 3.42 -12.28
N PHE A 81 1.40 4.14 -12.05
CA PHE A 81 2.42 3.75 -11.09
C PHE A 81 2.11 4.32 -9.70
N LEU A 82 1.53 3.48 -8.83
CA LEU A 82 1.33 3.74 -7.41
C LEU A 82 2.67 3.73 -6.71
N HIS A 83 3.30 4.91 -6.61
CA HIS A 83 4.65 5.04 -6.08
C HIS A 83 4.62 5.16 -4.56
N VAL A 84 4.83 4.02 -3.91
CA VAL A 84 5.02 3.96 -2.46
C VAL A 84 6.35 4.63 -2.06
N PRO A 85 6.35 5.60 -1.12
CA PRO A 85 7.57 6.25 -0.68
C PRO A 85 8.62 5.27 -0.14
N ARG A 86 9.87 5.47 -0.58
CA ARG A 86 11.06 4.69 -0.15
C ARG A 86 11.07 3.22 -0.61
N THR A 87 10.35 2.85 -1.67
CA THR A 87 10.41 1.51 -2.30
C THR A 87 11.22 1.51 -3.61
N GLY A 88 12.17 2.45 -3.76
CA GLY A 88 12.99 2.56 -4.96
C GLY A 88 12.25 3.13 -6.19
N GLY A 89 11.01 3.58 -6.06
CA GLY A 89 10.21 4.04 -7.21
C GLY A 89 10.76 5.24 -7.98
N ARG A 90 11.66 6.05 -7.39
CA ARG A 90 12.42 7.07 -8.17
C ARG A 90 13.29 6.44 -9.25
N ASN A 91 13.90 5.28 -8.99
CA ASN A 91 14.72 4.59 -10.00
C ASN A 91 13.83 4.07 -11.12
N TYR A 92 12.73 3.38 -10.80
CA TYR A 92 11.76 2.92 -11.80
C TYR A 92 11.19 4.07 -12.63
N ASN A 93 10.72 5.13 -11.99
CA ASN A 93 10.13 6.24 -12.72
C ASN A 93 11.18 6.94 -13.62
N GLN A 94 12.37 7.22 -13.09
CA GLN A 94 13.37 8.02 -13.81
C GLN A 94 14.24 7.25 -14.81
N CYS A 95 14.57 5.99 -14.54
CA CYS A 95 15.47 5.19 -15.38
C CYS A 95 14.72 4.26 -16.33
N PHE A 96 13.40 4.13 -16.15
CA PHE A 96 12.59 3.17 -16.88
C PHE A 96 11.33 3.80 -17.45
N LEU A 97 10.32 4.07 -16.60
CA LEU A 97 9.00 4.46 -17.07
C LEU A 97 9.03 5.74 -17.91
N LYS A 98 9.72 6.80 -17.50
CA LYS A 98 9.78 8.05 -18.28
C LYS A 98 10.39 7.92 -19.67
N ASN A 99 11.22 6.90 -19.87
CA ASN A 99 11.93 6.73 -21.12
C ASN A 99 11.17 5.79 -22.08
N MET A 100 10.13 5.11 -21.59
CA MET A 100 9.22 4.27 -22.39
C MET A 100 8.06 5.05 -23.02
N PHE A 101 7.77 6.24 -22.50
CA PHE A 101 6.65 7.08 -22.93
C PHE A 101 7.20 8.39 -23.48
N SER A 102 6.53 8.96 -24.49
CA SER A 102 6.88 10.28 -25.01
C SER A 102 6.56 11.38 -23.97
N SER A 103 7.14 12.57 -24.15
CA SER A 103 6.91 13.66 -23.20
C SER A 103 5.45 14.14 -23.12
N GLU A 104 4.68 13.92 -24.19
CA GLU A 104 3.25 14.19 -24.32
C GLU A 104 2.39 13.13 -23.62
N GLU A 105 2.90 11.90 -23.54
CA GLU A 105 2.26 10.76 -22.86
C GLU A 105 2.41 10.80 -21.33
N LEU A 106 3.38 11.57 -20.84
CA LEU A 106 3.56 11.81 -19.41
C LEU A 106 2.45 12.71 -18.88
N CYS A 107 1.60 12.14 -18.02
CA CYS A 107 0.60 12.92 -17.32
C CYS A 107 1.29 14.03 -16.49
N PRO A 108 0.69 15.23 -16.38
CA PRO A 108 1.26 16.29 -15.57
C PRO A 108 1.62 15.80 -14.15
N ARG A 109 2.65 16.39 -13.54
CA ARG A 109 3.13 15.85 -12.26
C ARG A 109 2.14 16.21 -11.14
N SER A 110 1.61 15.19 -10.47
CA SER A 110 0.97 15.35 -9.15
C SER A 110 1.75 14.48 -8.16
N TYR A 111 2.30 15.07 -7.12
CA TYR A 111 2.92 14.33 -6.00
C TYR A 111 2.37 14.82 -4.65
N ASP A 112 1.30 15.64 -4.71
CA ASP A 112 0.68 16.35 -3.58
C ASP A 112 -0.78 15.92 -3.47
N LYS A 113 -1.60 16.32 -4.45
CA LYS A 113 -2.95 15.88 -4.75
C LYS A 113 -3.17 16.14 -6.24
N LEU A 114 -3.90 15.27 -6.93
CA LEU A 114 -4.12 15.31 -8.37
C LEU A 114 -4.85 16.59 -8.76
N ARG A 115 -4.06 17.63 -9.05
CA ARG A 115 -4.52 18.90 -9.65
C ARG A 115 -4.58 18.76 -11.17
N MET A 116 -5.01 17.59 -11.66
CA MET A 116 -5.01 17.27 -13.08
C MET A 116 -6.40 17.04 -13.61
N ASP A 117 -6.64 17.62 -14.76
CA ASP A 117 -7.75 17.28 -15.62
C ASP A 117 -7.37 16.03 -16.43
N LEU A 118 -7.88 14.88 -16.00
CA LEU A 118 -7.67 13.58 -16.63
C LEU A 118 -8.45 13.43 -17.95
N SER A 119 -9.26 14.43 -18.33
CA SER A 119 -9.91 14.47 -19.65
C SER A 119 -8.96 14.85 -20.79
N LYS A 120 -7.72 15.23 -20.49
CA LYS A 120 -6.69 15.45 -21.52
C LYS A 120 -6.36 14.14 -22.24
N PRO A 121 -6.58 14.05 -23.56
CA PRO A 121 -6.67 12.78 -24.29
C PRO A 121 -5.36 12.00 -24.46
N ASN A 122 -4.20 12.61 -24.18
CA ASN A 122 -2.90 12.03 -24.50
C ASN A 122 -2.12 11.54 -23.28
N CYS A 123 -2.72 11.42 -22.10
CA CYS A 123 -2.03 11.01 -20.86
C CYS A 123 -2.08 9.48 -20.69
N SER A 124 -0.92 8.82 -20.78
CA SER A 124 -0.78 7.35 -20.76
C SER A 124 0.06 6.84 -19.58
N LEU A 125 0.83 7.70 -18.90
CA LEU A 125 1.61 7.34 -17.71
C LEU A 125 1.37 8.33 -16.56
N LEU A 126 0.75 7.84 -15.49
CA LEU A 126 0.57 8.58 -14.23
C LEU A 126 1.48 7.98 -13.14
N SER A 127 2.27 8.81 -12.47
CA SER A 127 3.05 8.39 -11.30
C SER A 127 2.97 9.42 -10.19
N THR A 128 2.55 8.98 -9.01
CA THR A 128 2.31 9.83 -7.84
C THR A 128 2.51 9.06 -6.54
N HIS A 129 2.73 9.78 -5.43
CA HIS A 129 2.65 9.24 -4.07
C HIS A 129 1.23 9.35 -3.47
N ASP A 130 0.22 9.72 -4.25
CA ASP A 130 -1.17 9.49 -3.86
C ASP A 130 -1.41 8.01 -3.54
N ASP A 131 -2.49 7.70 -2.86
CA ASP A 131 -2.87 6.32 -2.57
C ASP A 131 -3.86 5.76 -3.61
N TYR A 132 -4.19 4.48 -3.48
CA TYR A 132 -5.02 3.76 -4.45
C TYR A 132 -6.41 4.39 -4.66
N SER A 133 -6.93 5.20 -3.72
CA SER A 133 -8.25 5.85 -3.89
C SER A 133 -8.32 6.77 -5.11
N ILE A 134 -7.17 7.19 -5.65
CA ILE A 134 -7.08 7.98 -6.88
C ILE A 134 -7.73 7.29 -8.09
N LEU A 135 -7.82 5.95 -8.09
CA LEU A 135 -8.47 5.18 -9.14
C LEU A 135 -9.98 5.48 -9.26
N SER A 136 -10.62 6.02 -8.22
CA SER A 136 -12.00 6.52 -8.30
C SER A 136 -12.17 7.70 -9.27
N MET A 137 -11.07 8.40 -9.59
CA MET A 137 -11.04 9.53 -10.53
C MET A 137 -10.48 9.15 -11.90
N LEU A 138 -9.95 7.93 -12.05
CA LEU A 138 -9.33 7.43 -13.29
C LEU A 138 -10.34 6.56 -14.05
N PRO A 139 -10.22 6.43 -15.38
CA PRO A 139 -11.04 5.50 -16.16
C PRO A 139 -10.64 4.06 -15.82
N LYS A 140 -11.26 3.47 -14.79
CA LYS A 140 -10.89 2.16 -14.21
C LYS A 140 -10.69 1.06 -15.26
N ALA A 141 -11.66 0.88 -16.15
CA ALA A 141 -11.62 -0.13 -17.22
C ALA A 141 -10.45 0.04 -18.20
N ARG A 142 -9.79 1.20 -18.22
CA ARG A 142 -8.67 1.54 -19.11
C ARG A 142 -7.37 1.80 -18.33
N THR A 143 -7.31 1.45 -17.04
CA THR A 143 -6.16 1.74 -16.17
C THR A 143 -5.50 0.48 -15.63
N SER A 144 -4.26 0.22 -16.00
CA SER A 144 -3.40 -0.79 -15.37
C SER A 144 -2.65 -0.15 -14.21
N THR A 145 -2.65 -0.80 -13.06
CA THR A 145 -1.89 -0.33 -11.89
C THR A 145 -0.65 -1.19 -11.67
N ILE A 146 0.47 -0.54 -11.38
CA ILE A 146 1.72 -1.19 -10.97
C ILE A 146 2.25 -0.55 -9.68
N THR A 147 3.01 -1.31 -8.90
CA THR A 147 3.65 -0.79 -7.68
C THR A 147 4.96 -1.50 -7.35
N ASN A 148 5.67 -0.99 -6.35
CA ASN A 148 6.80 -1.68 -5.73
C ASN A 148 6.63 -1.66 -4.21
N ILE A 149 6.89 -2.80 -3.59
CA ILE A 149 6.87 -3.01 -2.14
C ILE A 149 8.30 -3.21 -1.63
N ARG A 150 8.51 -2.99 -0.34
CA ARG A 150 9.78 -3.10 0.37
C ARG A 150 9.58 -3.75 1.73
N ASP A 151 10.64 -4.40 2.21
CA ASP A 151 10.72 -4.83 3.60
C ASP A 151 10.37 -3.65 4.55
N PRO A 152 9.40 -3.81 5.46
CA PRO A 152 8.87 -2.69 6.26
C PRO A 152 9.93 -2.05 7.17
N MET A 153 10.79 -2.87 7.80
CA MET A 153 11.89 -2.37 8.64
C MET A 153 12.81 -1.47 7.83
N ASN A 154 13.26 -1.96 6.67
CA ASN A 154 14.12 -1.19 5.78
C ASN A 154 13.43 0.07 5.24
N ARG A 155 12.10 0.05 5.02
CA ARG A 155 11.33 1.23 4.59
C ARG A 155 11.29 2.30 5.69
N VAL A 156 11.00 1.91 6.94
CA VAL A 156 10.95 2.83 8.10
C VAL A 156 12.32 3.50 8.31
N LEU A 157 13.39 2.70 8.39
CA LEU A 157 14.75 3.22 8.55
C LEU A 157 15.14 4.14 7.39
N SER A 158 14.78 3.77 6.16
CA SER A 158 15.04 4.61 4.99
C SER A 158 14.22 5.90 4.97
N SER A 159 13.06 5.94 5.61
CA SER A 159 12.23 7.15 5.76
C SER A 159 12.82 8.11 6.77
N TYR A 160 13.30 7.59 7.91
CA TYR A 160 14.04 8.34 8.91
C TYR A 160 15.33 8.93 8.30
N GLU A 161 16.21 8.08 7.76
CA GLU A 161 17.50 8.50 7.18
C GLU A 161 17.31 9.56 6.08
N PHE A 162 16.31 9.38 5.21
CA PHE A 162 16.03 10.32 4.13
C PHE A 162 15.50 11.66 4.66
N SER A 163 14.62 11.64 5.64
CA SER A 163 14.06 12.86 6.23
C SER A 163 15.16 13.67 6.91
N VAL A 164 16.07 13.01 7.64
CA VAL A 164 17.24 13.66 8.27
C VAL A 164 18.16 14.23 7.19
N GLU A 165 18.50 13.45 6.17
CA GLU A 165 19.38 13.88 5.09
C GLU A 165 18.84 15.13 4.39
N VAL A 166 17.56 15.14 4.04
CA VAL A 166 16.95 16.29 3.35
C VAL A 166 16.86 17.50 4.28
N ALA A 167 16.50 17.30 5.55
CA ALA A 167 16.43 18.36 6.55
C ALA A 167 17.81 19.02 6.79
N ALA A 168 18.88 18.22 6.85
CA ALA A 168 20.25 18.71 7.10
C ALA A 168 20.74 19.67 5.99
N ARG A 169 20.27 19.52 4.74
CA ARG A 169 20.60 20.44 3.63
C ARG A 169 20.22 21.89 3.92
N PHE A 170 19.22 22.11 4.77
CA PHE A 170 18.77 23.45 5.13
C PHE A 170 19.67 24.13 6.16
N LEU A 171 20.49 23.39 6.91
CA LEU A 171 21.46 23.96 7.85
C LEU A 171 22.59 24.72 7.15
N ARG A 172 22.94 24.32 5.92
CA ARG A 172 23.93 25.03 5.07
C ARG A 172 23.42 26.38 4.57
N ARG A 173 22.12 26.60 4.55
CA ARG A 173 21.51 27.86 4.10
C ARG A 173 21.34 28.79 5.30
N THR A 174 21.97 29.95 5.26
CA THR A 174 21.81 31.01 6.28
C THR A 174 20.31 31.36 6.47
N ARG A 175 19.88 31.66 7.69
CA ARG A 175 18.48 32.05 7.99
C ARG A 175 17.96 33.19 7.08
N SER A 176 18.83 34.08 6.59
CA SER A 176 18.46 35.15 5.65
C SER A 176 18.14 34.65 4.22
N MET A 177 18.71 33.51 3.79
CA MET A 177 18.38 32.88 2.50
C MET A 177 17.03 32.16 2.52
N LEU A 178 16.58 31.67 3.68
CA LEU A 178 15.23 31.10 3.86
C LEU A 178 14.14 32.16 3.71
N ARG A 179 14.38 33.40 4.15
CA ARG A 179 13.49 34.56 3.95
C ARG A 179 13.47 35.11 2.51
N ARG A 180 14.47 34.77 1.69
CA ARG A 180 14.61 35.22 0.29
C ARG A 180 14.09 34.21 -0.74
N ILE A 181 13.36 33.17 -0.31
CA ILE A 181 12.60 32.31 -1.22
C ILE A 181 11.34 33.09 -1.63
N GLY A 182 11.54 34.15 -2.42
CA GLY A 182 10.48 34.65 -3.30
C GLY A 182 10.12 33.57 -4.33
N PRO A 183 8.98 33.71 -5.03
CA PRO A 183 8.53 32.71 -6.00
C PRO A 183 9.52 32.63 -7.16
N LYS A 184 10.51 31.73 -7.05
CA LYS A 184 11.29 31.31 -8.21
C LYS A 184 10.33 30.58 -9.13
N THR A 185 10.35 30.96 -10.40
CA THR A 185 9.64 30.31 -11.51
C THR A 185 9.54 28.79 -11.28
N GLN A 186 8.35 28.33 -10.89
CA GLN A 186 8.06 26.96 -10.47
C GLN A 186 8.22 26.00 -11.67
N LYS A 187 9.44 25.55 -11.96
CA LYS A 187 9.67 24.42 -12.88
C LYS A 187 10.10 23.13 -12.18
N ALA A 188 10.59 23.19 -10.94
CA ALA A 188 11.03 22.02 -10.19
C ALA A 188 10.21 21.84 -8.91
N MET A 189 9.53 20.69 -8.77
CA MET A 189 8.81 20.34 -7.53
C MET A 189 9.81 20.11 -6.40
N SER A 190 9.58 20.74 -5.26
CA SER A 190 10.41 20.55 -4.07
C SER A 190 10.04 19.24 -3.37
N THR A 191 11.00 18.61 -2.69
CA THR A 191 10.68 17.52 -1.74
C THR A 191 9.70 17.99 -0.67
N LEU A 192 9.67 19.29 -0.35
CA LEU A 192 8.73 19.89 0.60
C LEU A 192 7.29 19.99 0.09
N ASP A 193 7.05 19.77 -1.21
CA ASP A 193 5.71 19.83 -1.79
C ASP A 193 5.08 18.43 -1.95
N ILE A 194 5.81 17.38 -1.59
CA ILE A 194 5.48 15.99 -1.95
C ILE A 194 5.09 15.21 -0.71
N TRP A 195 3.95 14.50 -0.72
CA TRP A 195 3.59 13.59 0.37
C TRP A 195 4.55 12.38 0.42
N PRO A 196 4.96 11.85 1.59
CA PRO A 196 4.75 12.36 2.96
C PRO A 196 5.82 13.38 3.39
N TRP A 197 6.80 13.65 2.52
CA TRP A 197 7.98 14.48 2.83
C TRP A 197 7.64 15.92 3.19
N LYS A 198 6.53 16.46 2.66
CA LYS A 198 5.98 17.78 3.03
C LYS A 198 5.71 17.93 4.52
N TYR A 199 5.57 16.83 5.26
CA TYR A 199 5.39 16.83 6.71
C TYR A 199 6.63 16.36 7.46
N LEU A 200 7.27 15.26 7.02
CA LEU A 200 8.41 14.67 7.73
C LEU A 200 9.69 15.51 7.64
N VAL A 201 9.93 16.16 6.50
CA VAL A 201 11.13 16.99 6.34
C VAL A 201 11.04 18.25 7.21
N PRO A 202 9.93 19.03 7.22
CA PRO A 202 9.81 20.16 8.14
C PRO A 202 9.89 19.77 9.62
N LEU A 203 9.38 18.59 10.00
CA LEU A 203 9.53 18.07 11.36
C LEU A 203 11.00 17.95 11.75
N LEU A 204 11.78 17.20 10.98
CA LEU A 204 13.21 17.01 11.28
C LEU A 204 14.04 18.27 11.03
N GLN A 205 13.59 19.16 10.15
CA GLN A 205 14.21 20.46 10.01
C GLN A 205 14.11 21.25 11.31
N ARG A 206 12.94 21.35 11.94
CA ARG A 206 12.81 22.06 13.22
C ARG A 206 13.72 21.47 14.29
N ASP A 207 13.69 20.15 14.41
CA ASP A 207 14.54 19.39 15.34
C ASP A 207 16.05 19.70 15.15
N LEU A 208 16.55 19.60 13.91
CA LEU A 208 17.96 19.84 13.62
C LEU A 208 18.39 21.29 13.91
N PHE A 209 17.52 22.26 13.66
CA PHE A 209 17.80 23.67 13.97
C PHE A 209 17.84 23.93 15.48
N GLU A 210 16.90 23.35 16.23
CA GLU A 210 16.87 23.46 17.69
C GLU A 210 18.13 22.85 18.32
N ARG A 211 18.47 21.63 17.94
CA ARG A 211 19.69 20.95 18.44
C ARG A 211 20.95 21.72 18.07
N ARG A 212 21.02 22.32 16.87
CA ARG A 212 22.13 23.21 16.49
C ARG A 212 22.23 24.42 17.43
N ASP A 213 21.11 25.07 17.71
CA ASP A 213 21.09 26.26 18.55
C ASP A 213 21.47 25.90 20.01
N LEU A 214 21.05 24.75 20.53
CA LEU A 214 21.49 24.23 21.82
C LEU A 214 23.01 23.94 21.86
N ARG A 215 23.55 23.34 20.80
CA ARG A 215 25.01 23.11 20.67
C ARG A 215 25.78 24.43 20.64
N ALA A 216 25.28 25.43 19.91
CA ALA A 216 25.89 26.76 19.83
C ALA A 216 25.83 27.52 21.16
N ALA A 217 24.82 27.26 21.98
CA ALA A 217 24.68 27.83 23.32
C ALA A 217 25.43 27.02 24.40
N HIS A 218 26.15 25.95 24.05
CA HIS A 218 26.82 25.04 24.98
C HIS A 218 25.88 24.41 26.03
N LEU A 219 24.60 24.22 25.68
CA LEU A 219 23.57 23.67 26.58
C LEU A 219 23.45 22.15 26.50
N VAL A 220 24.19 21.49 25.61
CA VAL A 220 24.19 20.05 25.43
C VAL A 220 25.61 19.52 25.26
N GLU A 221 25.89 18.37 25.87
CA GLU A 221 27.16 17.67 25.70
C GLU A 221 27.28 17.10 24.28
N GLN A 222 28.48 17.20 23.70
CA GLN A 222 28.74 16.77 22.32
C GLN A 222 29.68 15.55 22.34
N PRO A 223 29.15 14.32 22.22
CA PRO A 223 30.00 13.14 22.16
C PRO A 223 30.85 13.18 20.87
N GLN A 224 32.16 13.06 21.00
CA GLN A 224 33.07 13.05 19.85
C GLN A 224 32.88 11.83 18.95
N LYS A 225 32.49 10.68 19.52
CA LYS A 225 32.23 9.43 18.79
C LYS A 225 31.05 8.69 19.42
N PRO A 226 29.88 8.68 18.77
CA PRO A 226 28.72 7.98 19.31
C PRO A 226 28.86 6.47 19.11
N ALA A 227 28.43 5.70 20.11
CA ALA A 227 28.33 4.23 19.99
C ALA A 227 27.22 3.82 19.01
N ASN A 228 26.16 4.63 18.89
CA ASN A 228 25.02 4.39 18.02
C ASN A 228 24.63 5.69 17.29
N VAL A 229 24.77 5.72 15.96
CA VAL A 229 24.42 6.91 15.14
C VAL A 229 22.91 7.16 15.02
N TYR A 230 22.08 6.22 15.47
CA TYR A 230 20.63 6.37 15.56
C TYR A 230 20.18 6.92 16.93
N ASP A 231 21.11 7.16 17.85
CA ASP A 231 20.83 7.71 19.17
C ASP A 231 21.90 8.75 19.55
N VAL A 232 21.77 9.93 18.94
CA VAL A 232 22.68 11.07 19.17
C VAL A 232 21.87 12.35 19.42
N PRO A 233 21.21 12.46 20.59
CA PRO A 233 20.27 13.54 20.87
C PRO A 233 20.91 14.93 20.83
N ALA A 234 22.22 15.06 20.97
CA ALA A 234 22.88 16.35 20.76
C ALA A 234 22.80 16.84 19.30
N PHE A 235 22.60 15.96 18.31
CA PHE A 235 22.72 16.24 16.88
C PHE A 235 21.43 16.09 16.09
N VAL A 236 20.64 15.05 16.36
CA VAL A 236 19.39 14.75 15.65
C VAL A 236 18.44 13.99 16.56
N MET A 237 17.13 14.09 16.31
CA MET A 237 16.08 13.25 16.87
C MET A 237 16.48 11.78 16.88
N PRO A 238 16.66 11.14 18.05
CA PRO A 238 16.91 9.71 18.12
C PRO A 238 15.85 8.90 17.37
N LEU A 239 16.24 7.78 16.77
CA LEU A 239 15.34 6.93 15.99
C LEU A 239 14.13 6.47 16.81
N LYS A 240 14.33 6.15 18.10
CA LYS A 240 13.24 5.77 19.01
C LYS A 240 12.20 6.88 19.14
N GLU A 241 12.66 8.12 19.35
CA GLU A 241 11.79 9.30 19.40
C GLU A 241 11.06 9.50 18.07
N PHE A 242 11.74 9.33 16.93
CA PHE A 242 11.12 9.42 15.61
C PHE A 242 10.03 8.37 15.40
N VAL A 243 10.29 7.11 15.76
CA VAL A 243 9.34 6.00 15.59
C VAL A 243 8.05 6.25 16.38
N ASP A 244 8.16 6.73 17.62
CA ASP A 244 6.99 7.02 18.45
C ASP A 244 6.34 8.39 18.15
N HIS A 245 6.89 9.16 17.21
CA HIS A 245 6.36 10.49 16.90
C HIS A 245 4.98 10.40 16.21
N PRO A 246 3.96 11.21 16.60
CA PRO A 246 2.62 11.13 16.04
C PRO A 246 2.55 11.27 14.51
N ALA A 247 3.36 12.17 13.93
CA ALA A 247 3.45 12.31 12.47
C ALA A 247 3.99 11.05 11.77
N VAL A 248 4.78 10.22 12.45
CA VAL A 248 5.35 8.98 11.90
C VAL A 248 4.35 7.83 12.00
N HIS A 249 3.58 7.75 13.10
CA HIS A 249 2.37 6.94 13.17
C HIS A 249 1.39 7.25 12.05
N GLU A 250 1.26 8.53 11.72
CA GLU A 250 0.34 9.00 10.68
C GLU A 250 0.82 8.70 9.25
N LEU A 251 2.13 8.75 8.99
CA LEU A 251 2.66 8.82 7.61
C LEU A 251 3.53 7.62 7.21
N VAL A 252 4.13 6.93 8.18
CA VAL A 252 5.15 5.91 7.92
C VAL A 252 4.67 4.54 8.37
N HIS A 253 4.08 4.42 9.55
CA HIS A 253 3.63 3.14 10.10
C HIS A 253 2.47 2.54 9.32
N ASN A 254 2.59 1.26 8.94
CA ASN A 254 1.66 0.57 8.05
C ASN A 254 1.39 1.30 6.71
N GLY A 255 2.28 2.22 6.33
CA GLY A 255 2.08 3.12 5.20
C GLY A 255 1.99 2.42 3.83
N GLN A 256 2.62 1.25 3.64
CA GLN A 256 2.45 0.47 2.41
C GLN A 256 1.03 -0.06 2.29
N THR A 257 0.54 -0.67 3.37
CA THR A 257 -0.81 -1.21 3.46
C THR A 257 -1.83 -0.11 3.30
N PHE A 258 -1.69 1.01 4.00
CA PHE A 258 -2.64 2.12 3.90
C PHE A 258 -2.64 2.77 2.52
N GLN A 259 -1.48 2.86 1.85
CA GLN A 259 -1.40 3.43 0.51
C GLN A 259 -2.00 2.50 -0.56
N VAL A 260 -1.78 1.19 -0.46
CA VAL A 260 -2.42 0.21 -1.36
C VAL A 260 -3.92 0.09 -1.05
N ALA A 261 -4.30 0.14 0.23
CA ALA A 261 -5.69 0.18 0.67
C ALA A 261 -6.39 1.52 0.39
N GLY A 262 -5.68 2.55 -0.07
CA GLY A 262 -6.29 3.81 -0.48
C GLY A 262 -6.89 4.61 0.67
N ILE A 263 -6.34 4.47 1.88
CA ILE A 263 -6.89 5.12 3.08
C ILE A 263 -5.90 6.07 3.76
N THR A 264 -4.78 6.43 3.15
CA THR A 264 -3.80 7.36 3.77
C THR A 264 -4.43 8.71 4.10
N ASN A 265 -3.75 9.57 4.85
CA ASN A 265 -4.20 10.96 5.01
C ASN A 265 -4.07 11.83 3.74
N ASN A 266 -3.57 11.26 2.65
CA ASN A 266 -3.62 11.85 1.33
C ASN A 266 -4.71 11.23 0.44
N SER A 267 -5.57 10.39 1.01
CA SER A 267 -6.67 9.72 0.30
C SER A 267 -7.71 10.71 -0.22
N TYR A 268 -8.39 10.29 -1.30
CA TYR A 268 -9.59 10.92 -1.85
C TYR A 268 -10.88 10.35 -1.24
N LEU A 269 -10.78 9.28 -0.46
CA LEU A 269 -11.89 8.73 0.31
C LEU A 269 -12.17 9.62 1.53
N LYS A 270 -13.43 10.06 1.69
CA LYS A 270 -13.81 10.99 2.77
C LYS A 270 -13.65 10.35 4.14
N GLU A 271 -13.98 9.08 4.25
CA GLU A 271 -13.96 8.28 5.49
C GLU A 271 -12.56 7.73 5.83
N ALA A 272 -11.54 7.99 5.00
CA ALA A 272 -10.19 7.43 5.18
C ALA A 272 -9.60 7.72 6.57
N ASN A 273 -9.78 8.95 7.07
CA ASN A 273 -9.27 9.34 8.39
C ASN A 273 -9.98 8.60 9.52
N ASP A 274 -11.29 8.38 9.42
CA ASP A 274 -12.07 7.66 10.43
C ASP A 274 -11.72 6.17 10.43
N ILE A 275 -11.56 5.57 9.24
CA ILE A 275 -11.10 4.18 9.10
C ILE A 275 -9.71 4.03 9.73
N ARG A 276 -8.80 4.95 9.44
CA ARG A 276 -7.44 4.94 10.00
C ARG A 276 -7.42 5.12 11.50
N TYR A 277 -8.24 6.03 12.03
CA TYR A 277 -8.44 6.18 13.46
C TYR A 277 -8.85 4.84 14.07
N CYS A 278 -9.88 4.19 13.52
CA CYS A 278 -10.40 2.92 14.02
C CYS A 278 -9.37 1.79 14.02
N VAL A 279 -8.58 1.61 12.95
CA VAL A 279 -7.56 0.54 12.91
C VAL A 279 -6.31 0.86 13.74
N THR A 280 -6.10 2.14 14.07
CA THR A 280 -5.02 2.54 15.00
C THR A 280 -5.45 2.29 16.45
N GLN A 281 -6.72 2.49 16.78
CA GLN A 281 -7.26 2.23 18.11
C GLN A 281 -7.53 0.74 18.37
N PHE A 282 -8.03 0.02 17.36
CA PHE A 282 -8.39 -1.39 17.45
C PHE A 282 -7.60 -2.17 16.39
N GLU A 283 -6.43 -2.67 16.79
CA GLU A 283 -5.46 -3.31 15.88
C GLU A 283 -6.07 -4.50 15.11
N GLU A 284 -7.04 -5.22 15.69
CA GLU A 284 -7.71 -6.36 15.04
C GLU A 284 -8.50 -5.95 13.79
N LEU A 285 -8.95 -4.69 13.71
CA LEU A 285 -9.62 -4.16 12.52
C LEU A 285 -8.67 -3.98 11.34
N GLY A 286 -7.35 -3.97 11.59
CA GLY A 286 -6.31 -3.91 10.57
C GLY A 286 -6.38 -5.06 9.58
N GLU A 287 -6.88 -6.24 9.99
CA GLU A 287 -7.03 -7.40 9.09
C GLU A 287 -7.95 -7.11 7.90
N HIS A 288 -9.01 -6.33 8.11
CA HIS A 288 -9.93 -5.94 7.03
C HIS A 288 -9.26 -5.02 6.01
N VAL A 289 -8.46 -4.06 6.49
CA VAL A 289 -7.68 -3.16 5.62
C VAL A 289 -6.63 -3.94 4.85
N LEU A 290 -5.93 -4.86 5.53
CA LEU A 290 -4.93 -5.72 4.92
C LEU A 290 -5.54 -6.62 3.84
N HIS A 291 -6.74 -7.15 4.08
CA HIS A 291 -7.46 -7.96 3.09
C HIS A 291 -7.75 -7.16 1.81
N VAL A 292 -8.26 -5.93 1.93
CA VAL A 292 -8.46 -5.02 0.79
C VAL A 292 -7.14 -4.76 0.06
N ALA A 293 -6.06 -4.48 0.80
CA ALA A 293 -4.74 -4.21 0.21
C ALA A 293 -4.21 -5.43 -0.57
N LYS A 294 -4.28 -6.64 0.00
CA LYS A 294 -3.86 -7.89 -0.67
C LYS A 294 -4.66 -8.13 -1.95
N ARG A 295 -5.99 -7.93 -1.93
CA ARG A 295 -6.86 -8.09 -3.11
C ARG A 295 -6.51 -7.08 -4.22
N ARG A 296 -6.22 -5.84 -3.85
CA ARG A 296 -5.75 -4.84 -4.82
C ARG A 296 -4.40 -5.18 -5.41
N LEU A 297 -3.44 -5.68 -4.62
CA LEU A 297 -2.17 -6.16 -5.15
C LEU A 297 -2.36 -7.32 -6.15
N ASN A 298 -3.30 -8.24 -5.89
CA ASN A 298 -3.57 -9.35 -6.81
C ASN A 298 -4.01 -8.88 -8.20
N GLY A 299 -4.78 -7.79 -8.25
CA GLY A 299 -5.28 -7.19 -9.49
C GLY A 299 -4.31 -6.20 -10.15
N MET A 300 -3.14 -5.94 -9.57
CA MET A 300 -2.13 -5.10 -10.22
C MET A 300 -1.44 -5.87 -11.34
N LEU A 301 -1.11 -5.16 -12.42
CA LEU A 301 -0.37 -5.68 -13.58
C LEU A 301 1.05 -6.11 -13.20
N TYR A 302 1.63 -5.52 -12.15
CA TYR A 302 2.96 -5.87 -11.65
C TYR A 302 3.18 -5.36 -10.23
N VAL A 303 3.84 -6.18 -9.40
CA VAL A 303 4.24 -5.87 -8.02
C VAL A 303 5.72 -6.19 -7.79
N GLY A 304 6.58 -5.17 -7.87
CA GLY A 304 8.01 -5.33 -7.67
C GLY A 304 8.47 -5.37 -6.20
N LEU A 305 9.68 -5.88 -5.97
CA LEU A 305 10.33 -5.91 -4.67
C LEU A 305 11.63 -5.09 -4.66
N THR A 306 11.75 -4.17 -3.72
CA THR A 306 12.94 -3.31 -3.59
C THR A 306 14.22 -4.12 -3.31
N GLU A 307 14.12 -5.22 -2.56
CA GLU A 307 15.27 -6.07 -2.22
C GLU A 307 15.78 -6.88 -3.42
N ARG A 308 14.92 -7.17 -4.40
CA ARG A 308 15.23 -7.87 -5.66
C ARG A 308 15.14 -6.91 -6.85
N HIS A 309 15.73 -5.73 -6.70
CA HIS A 309 15.52 -4.59 -7.61
C HIS A 309 15.84 -4.88 -9.09
N LYS A 310 16.92 -5.62 -9.36
CA LYS A 310 17.33 -6.01 -10.72
C LYS A 310 16.28 -6.93 -11.35
N GLU A 311 15.98 -8.03 -10.68
CA GLU A 311 15.01 -9.02 -11.14
C GLU A 311 13.61 -8.41 -11.28
N SER A 312 13.24 -7.51 -10.38
CA SER A 312 12.00 -6.75 -10.45
C SER A 312 11.95 -5.87 -11.70
N ALA A 313 13.06 -5.21 -12.05
CA ALA A 313 13.15 -4.44 -13.28
C ALA A 313 13.04 -5.33 -14.52
N GLU A 314 13.70 -6.49 -14.54
CA GLU A 314 13.61 -7.48 -15.62
C GLU A 314 12.16 -7.92 -15.86
N ILE A 315 11.45 -8.34 -14.79
CA ILE A 315 10.03 -8.73 -14.86
C ILE A 315 9.18 -7.59 -15.42
N LEU A 316 9.40 -6.36 -14.95
CA LEU A 316 8.67 -5.19 -15.44
C LEU A 316 8.91 -4.94 -16.94
N VAL A 317 10.13 -5.17 -17.45
CA VAL A 317 10.40 -5.04 -18.89
C VAL A 317 9.63 -6.08 -19.69
N HIS A 318 9.60 -7.33 -19.22
CA HIS A 318 8.85 -8.38 -19.89
C HIS A 318 7.35 -8.13 -19.88
N LEU A 319 6.77 -7.78 -18.73
CA LEU A 319 5.33 -7.59 -18.60
C LEU A 319 4.86 -6.27 -19.23
N VAL A 320 5.56 -5.16 -18.99
CA VAL A 320 5.09 -3.82 -19.40
C VAL A 320 5.85 -3.28 -20.60
N GLY A 321 7.19 -3.37 -20.56
CA GLY A 321 8.05 -2.80 -21.61
C GLY A 321 7.78 -3.41 -22.99
N ARG A 322 7.62 -4.73 -23.05
CA ARG A 322 7.30 -5.45 -24.29
C ARG A 322 5.99 -4.95 -24.90
N GLN A 323 4.92 -4.85 -24.11
CA GLN A 323 3.60 -4.42 -24.60
C GLN A 323 3.60 -2.97 -25.09
N ILE A 324 4.33 -2.08 -24.41
CA ILE A 324 4.51 -0.69 -24.88
C ILE A 324 5.24 -0.67 -26.22
N ALA A 325 6.30 -1.47 -26.37
CA ALA A 325 7.05 -1.57 -27.62
C ALA A 325 6.17 -2.06 -28.78
N THR A 326 5.41 -3.13 -28.57
CA THR A 326 4.48 -3.66 -29.57
C THR A 326 3.42 -2.63 -29.96
N ARG A 327 2.82 -1.91 -29.00
CA ARG A 327 1.84 -0.83 -29.27
C ARG A 327 2.43 0.30 -30.12
N ASN A 328 3.65 0.71 -29.83
CA ASN A 328 4.30 1.79 -30.57
C ASN A 328 4.56 1.38 -32.03
N LEU A 329 4.95 0.12 -32.29
CA LEU A 329 5.08 -0.41 -33.65
C LEU A 329 3.75 -0.42 -34.42
N HIS A 330 2.64 -0.74 -33.75
CA HIS A 330 1.31 -0.69 -34.36
C HIS A 330 0.81 0.74 -34.66
N LYS A 331 1.17 1.73 -33.82
CA LYS A 331 0.87 3.14 -34.12
C LYS A 331 1.61 3.62 -35.39
N GLU A 332 2.84 3.19 -35.60
CA GLU A 332 3.66 3.57 -36.76
C GLU A 332 3.21 2.92 -38.08
N THR A 333 2.69 1.69 -38.05
CA THR A 333 2.21 0.95 -39.25
C THR A 333 0.98 1.57 -39.93
N SER A 334 0.26 2.48 -39.26
CA SER A 334 -0.78 3.30 -39.89
C SER A 334 -0.21 4.42 -40.77
N SER A 335 1.12 4.56 -40.83
CA SER A 335 1.86 5.47 -41.71
C SER A 335 2.87 4.67 -42.55
N THR A 336 2.91 4.90 -43.86
CA THR A 336 3.56 4.04 -44.88
C THR A 336 5.09 4.09 -44.91
N ALA A 337 5.78 4.02 -43.76
CA ALA A 337 7.24 4.04 -43.67
C ALA A 337 7.81 2.92 -42.79
N LYS A 338 9.05 2.51 -43.11
CA LYS A 338 9.79 1.39 -42.50
C LYS A 338 9.75 1.42 -40.96
N GLN A 339 9.54 0.25 -40.37
CA GLN A 339 9.40 -0.03 -38.93
C GLN A 339 10.67 0.37 -38.16
N THR A 340 10.61 1.42 -37.35
CA THR A 340 11.71 1.81 -36.46
C THR A 340 11.14 2.54 -35.25
N ALA A 341 10.75 1.78 -34.22
CA ALA A 341 10.41 2.37 -32.92
C ALA A 341 11.67 3.04 -32.35
N THR A 342 11.67 4.37 -32.36
CA THR A 342 12.81 5.17 -31.89
C THR A 342 12.61 5.52 -30.42
N TYR A 343 13.50 5.03 -29.56
CA TYR A 343 13.55 5.41 -28.14
C TYR A 343 14.75 6.34 -27.91
N PRO A 344 14.59 7.66 -28.14
CA PRO A 344 15.71 8.59 -28.21
C PRO A 344 16.50 8.70 -26.90
N ASP A 345 15.87 8.48 -25.74
CA ASP A 345 16.53 8.58 -24.43
C ASP A 345 17.32 7.31 -24.04
N TYR A 346 17.19 6.24 -24.84
CA TYR A 346 18.00 5.02 -24.72
C TYR A 346 19.03 4.87 -25.83
N GLY A 347 19.13 5.81 -26.76
CA GLY A 347 20.00 5.69 -27.94
C GLY A 347 19.65 4.49 -28.83
N LEU A 348 18.42 3.97 -28.72
CA LEU A 348 17.97 2.79 -29.44
C LEU A 348 17.29 3.19 -30.76
N ASN A 349 17.99 2.91 -31.86
CA ASN A 349 17.38 2.69 -33.18
C ASN A 349 17.34 1.17 -33.40
N MET A 350 16.37 0.50 -32.78
CA MET A 350 16.16 -0.93 -33.02
C MET A 350 15.09 -1.13 -34.07
N ASN A 351 15.43 -1.85 -35.15
CA ASN A 351 14.46 -2.39 -36.10
C ASN A 351 13.73 -3.56 -35.44
N LEU A 352 12.85 -3.26 -34.48
CA LEU A 352 11.94 -4.25 -33.92
C LEU A 352 10.98 -4.69 -35.04
N THR A 353 11.17 -5.91 -35.52
CA THR A 353 10.24 -6.56 -36.46
C THR A 353 9.27 -7.40 -35.65
N ALA A 354 7.97 -7.24 -35.88
CA ALA A 354 6.96 -8.09 -35.26
C ALA A 354 7.24 -9.56 -35.62
N GLY A 355 7.37 -10.44 -34.61
CA GLY A 355 7.61 -11.87 -34.80
C GLY A 355 9.07 -12.35 -34.86
N ASN A 356 10.07 -11.51 -34.53
CA ASN A 356 11.46 -11.98 -34.40
C ASN A 356 11.96 -11.96 -32.95
N ASP A 357 12.02 -13.13 -32.31
CA ASP A 357 12.37 -13.30 -30.88
C ASP A 357 13.77 -12.82 -30.53
N THR A 358 14.72 -12.94 -31.47
CA THR A 358 16.09 -12.45 -31.27
C THR A 358 16.09 -10.92 -31.05
N SER A 359 15.21 -10.21 -31.78
CA SER A 359 15.10 -8.75 -31.68
C SER A 359 14.46 -8.29 -30.37
N TYR A 360 13.51 -9.06 -29.83
CA TYR A 360 12.89 -8.75 -28.52
C TYR A 360 13.80 -9.10 -27.36
N GLY A 361 14.50 -10.25 -27.41
CA GLY A 361 15.51 -10.60 -26.42
C GLY A 361 16.61 -9.53 -26.30
N ASP A 362 17.09 -9.03 -27.43
CA ASP A 362 18.05 -7.93 -27.48
C ASP A 362 17.49 -6.62 -26.91
N PHE A 363 16.21 -6.30 -27.19
CA PHE A 363 15.53 -5.14 -26.60
C PHE A 363 15.44 -5.24 -25.08
N ILE A 364 15.00 -6.38 -24.54
CA ILE A 364 14.91 -6.59 -23.09
C ILE A 364 16.30 -6.42 -22.45
N SER A 365 17.31 -7.09 -23.01
CA SER A 365 18.69 -7.02 -22.52
C SER A 365 19.22 -5.58 -22.52
N HIS A 366 18.98 -4.82 -23.58
CA HIS A 366 19.39 -3.42 -23.67
C HIS A 366 18.67 -2.53 -22.66
N MET A 367 17.35 -2.72 -22.48
CA MET A 367 16.54 -1.94 -21.54
C MET A 367 16.98 -2.19 -20.10
N VAL A 368 17.23 -3.45 -19.73
CA VAL A 368 17.74 -3.82 -18.40
C VAL A 368 19.14 -3.23 -18.19
N THR A 369 20.02 -3.33 -19.19
CA THR A 369 21.38 -2.75 -19.10
C THR A 369 21.35 -1.23 -18.94
N SER A 370 20.52 -0.54 -19.73
CA SER A 370 20.35 0.92 -19.64
C SER A 370 19.79 1.34 -18.29
N TYR A 371 18.82 0.58 -17.78
CA TYR A 371 18.28 0.77 -16.45
C TYR A 371 19.35 0.64 -15.35
N GLU A 372 20.19 -0.40 -15.41
CA GLU A 372 21.28 -0.62 -14.45
C GLU A 372 22.29 0.53 -14.46
N GLN A 373 22.68 1.01 -15.64
CA GLN A 373 23.59 2.15 -15.79
C GLN A 373 23.00 3.43 -15.18
N CYS A 374 21.74 3.75 -15.52
CA CYS A 374 21.04 4.91 -14.95
C CYS A 374 20.89 4.78 -13.42
N SER A 375 20.51 3.60 -12.93
CA SER A 375 20.33 3.32 -11.49
C SER A 375 21.65 3.49 -10.72
N SER A 376 22.76 3.01 -11.28
CA SER A 376 24.10 3.19 -10.73
C SER A 376 24.48 4.68 -10.64
N SER A 377 24.27 5.44 -11.72
CA SER A 377 24.52 6.88 -11.76
C SER A 377 23.68 7.64 -10.71
N LEU A 378 22.39 7.34 -10.61
CA LEU A 378 21.51 7.93 -9.60
C LEU A 378 21.97 7.60 -8.18
N ARG A 379 22.37 6.35 -7.91
CA ARG A 379 22.89 5.91 -6.62
C ARG A 379 24.17 6.68 -6.24
N ASN A 380 25.11 6.82 -7.17
CA ASN A 380 26.34 7.58 -6.95
C ASN A 380 26.04 9.05 -6.60
N ALA A 381 25.16 9.69 -7.37
CA ALA A 381 24.74 11.07 -7.08
C ALA A 381 24.01 11.20 -5.73
N GLN A 382 23.24 10.18 -5.32
CA GLN A 382 22.59 10.15 -4.00
C GLN A 382 23.61 10.03 -2.86
N VAL A 383 24.61 9.16 -3.00
CA VAL A 383 25.67 8.99 -2.00
C VAL A 383 26.42 10.31 -1.78
N GLN A 384 26.81 11.00 -2.86
CA GLN A 384 27.51 12.29 -2.76
C GLN A 384 26.65 13.35 -2.06
N ARG A 385 25.36 13.45 -2.40
CA ARG A 385 24.43 14.36 -1.70
C ARG A 385 24.27 14.03 -0.23
N ARG A 386 24.22 12.75 0.13
CA ARG A 386 24.12 12.29 1.51
C ARG A 386 25.34 12.70 2.32
N ILE A 387 26.55 12.44 1.82
CA ILE A 387 27.82 12.84 2.46
C ILE A 387 27.79 14.34 2.76
N MET A 388 27.57 15.17 1.73
CA MET A 388 27.53 16.63 1.86
C MET A 388 26.44 17.17 2.81
N SER A 389 25.35 16.42 3.00
CA SER A 389 24.26 16.82 3.89
C SER A 389 24.58 16.46 5.33
N LEU A 390 25.05 15.23 5.56
CA LEU A 390 25.34 14.69 6.89
C LEU A 390 26.59 15.32 7.52
N GLU A 391 27.53 15.84 6.73
CA GLU A 391 28.66 16.65 7.23
C GLU A 391 28.21 17.79 8.17
N THR A 392 27.02 18.38 7.93
CA THR A 392 26.51 19.48 8.75
C THR A 392 25.98 19.07 10.13
N ILE A 393 25.80 17.77 10.32
CA ILE A 393 25.29 17.15 11.55
C ILE A 393 26.20 15.99 11.99
N ALA A 394 27.48 16.02 11.60
CA ALA A 394 28.50 15.11 12.13
C ALA A 394 28.44 15.11 13.67
N PRO A 395 28.50 13.94 14.33
CA PRO A 395 29.01 12.65 13.83
C PRO A 395 27.96 11.71 13.18
N VAL A 396 26.75 12.19 12.85
CA VAL A 396 25.73 11.34 12.22
C VAL A 396 26.21 10.81 10.86
N ASN A 397 26.38 9.50 10.74
CA ASN A 397 26.69 8.85 9.47
C ASN A 397 25.97 7.49 9.37
N PHE A 398 24.80 7.51 8.75
CA PHE A 398 24.00 6.30 8.58
C PHE A 398 24.65 5.34 7.56
N SER A 399 24.62 4.04 7.83
CA SER A 399 24.99 2.98 6.89
C SER A 399 24.17 1.71 7.17
N LYS A 400 24.24 0.71 6.28
CA LYS A 400 23.60 -0.59 6.53
C LYS A 400 24.23 -1.28 7.74
N GLU A 401 25.54 -1.15 7.89
CA GLU A 401 26.32 -1.70 8.99
C GLU A 401 25.92 -1.04 10.31
N ALA A 402 25.74 0.28 10.31
CA ALA A 402 25.30 1.03 11.48
C ALA A 402 23.89 0.65 11.94
N ARG A 403 23.02 0.11 11.07
CA ARG A 403 21.69 -0.37 11.49
C ARG A 403 21.77 -1.53 12.50
N LYS A 404 22.90 -2.25 12.53
CA LYS A 404 23.14 -3.32 13.51
C LYS A 404 23.30 -2.80 14.94
N THR A 405 23.58 -1.50 15.12
CA THR A 405 23.70 -0.88 16.45
C THR A 405 22.37 -0.35 16.99
N ILE A 406 21.27 -0.50 16.23
CA ILE A 406 19.95 -0.06 16.69
C ILE A 406 19.51 -0.97 17.86
N PRO A 407 19.10 -0.38 19.00
CA PRO A 407 18.64 -1.13 20.16
C PRO A 407 17.49 -2.09 19.82
N GLY A 408 17.50 -3.29 20.43
CA GLY A 408 16.52 -4.33 20.17
C GLY A 408 15.08 -3.93 20.52
N ASP A 409 14.88 -3.08 21.53
CA ASP A 409 13.57 -2.53 21.89
C ASP A 409 13.02 -1.62 20.77
N THR A 410 13.88 -0.81 20.15
CA THR A 410 13.51 0.04 19.00
C THR A 410 13.18 -0.80 17.78
N VAL A 411 13.93 -1.88 17.53
CA VAL A 411 13.62 -2.84 16.47
C VAL A 411 12.26 -3.49 16.72
N ALA A 412 12.02 -4.01 17.93
CA ALA A 412 10.75 -4.64 18.30
C ALA A 412 9.58 -3.65 18.15
N ARG A 413 9.78 -2.38 18.53
CA ARG A 413 8.78 -1.33 18.37
C ARG A 413 8.43 -1.07 16.90
N ILE A 414 9.43 -0.99 16.02
CA ILE A 414 9.18 -0.87 14.57
C ILE A 414 8.44 -2.10 14.05
N LEU A 415 8.80 -3.31 14.49
CA LEU A 415 8.08 -4.52 14.07
C LEU A 415 6.59 -4.47 14.47
N GLN A 416 6.31 -4.10 15.72
CA GLN A 416 4.95 -3.97 16.24
C GLN A 416 4.12 -2.96 15.43
N LEU A 417 4.66 -1.76 15.21
CA LEU A 417 3.95 -0.67 14.54
C LEU A 417 3.76 -0.88 13.03
N ASN A 418 4.33 -1.93 12.45
CA ASN A 418 4.25 -2.20 11.01
C ASN A 418 3.76 -3.63 10.71
N SER A 419 2.99 -4.24 11.63
CA SER A 419 2.47 -5.61 11.51
C SER A 419 1.78 -5.87 10.16
N LEU A 420 0.89 -4.97 9.73
CA LEU A 420 0.16 -5.10 8.47
C LEU A 420 1.11 -5.04 7.26
N ASP A 421 2.10 -4.15 7.30
CA ASP A 421 3.09 -4.04 6.22
C ASP A 421 3.97 -5.29 6.12
N PHE A 422 4.26 -5.97 7.23
CA PHE A 422 5.00 -7.24 7.20
C PHE A 422 4.19 -8.32 6.49
N GLU A 423 2.90 -8.44 6.80
CA GLU A 423 2.04 -9.40 6.12
C GLU A 423 1.82 -9.05 4.64
N LEU A 424 1.63 -7.77 4.32
CA LEU A 424 1.52 -7.32 2.93
C LEU A 424 2.82 -7.61 2.16
N TYR A 425 3.99 -7.43 2.79
CA TYR A 425 5.27 -7.75 2.18
C TYR A 425 5.43 -9.25 1.90
N GLN A 426 4.99 -10.13 2.81
CA GLN A 426 4.99 -11.58 2.52
C GLN A 426 4.07 -11.93 1.36
N HIS A 427 2.88 -11.31 1.30
CA HIS A 427 1.97 -11.47 0.16
C HIS A 427 2.59 -10.98 -1.15
N ALA A 428 3.25 -9.82 -1.14
CA ALA A 428 3.95 -9.29 -2.30
C ALA A 428 5.09 -10.21 -2.77
N LYS A 429 5.79 -10.89 -1.85
CA LYS A 429 6.79 -11.90 -2.21
C LYS A 429 6.20 -13.11 -2.94
N GLN A 430 4.99 -13.53 -2.55
CA GLN A 430 4.28 -14.62 -3.25
C GLN A 430 3.87 -14.17 -4.65
N LEU A 431 3.31 -12.97 -4.80
CA LEU A 431 2.99 -12.40 -6.11
C LEU A 431 4.21 -12.30 -7.02
N PHE A 432 5.33 -11.84 -6.46
CA PHE A 432 6.60 -11.76 -7.19
C PHE A 432 7.08 -13.13 -7.70
N GLN A 433 6.88 -14.21 -6.91
CA GLN A 433 7.21 -15.56 -7.35
C GLN A 433 6.28 -16.02 -8.48
N LEU A 434 4.98 -15.75 -8.38
CA LEU A 434 4.02 -16.05 -9.44
C LEU A 434 4.34 -15.29 -10.73
N GLU A 435 4.78 -14.04 -10.65
CA GLU A 435 5.27 -13.26 -11.80
C GLU A 435 6.49 -13.93 -12.45
N GLN A 436 7.44 -14.41 -11.64
CA GLN A 436 8.61 -15.14 -12.14
C GLN A 436 8.23 -16.47 -12.80
N GLU A 437 7.30 -17.21 -12.22
CA GLU A 437 6.81 -18.48 -12.76
C GLU A 437 6.03 -18.26 -14.06
N PHE A 438 5.18 -17.24 -14.12
CA PHE A 438 4.47 -16.85 -15.33
C PHE A 438 5.43 -16.60 -16.49
N LEU A 439 6.48 -15.80 -16.27
CA LEU A 439 7.48 -15.50 -17.30
C LEU A 439 8.30 -16.72 -17.73
N LYS A 440 8.55 -17.67 -16.82
CA LYS A 440 9.25 -18.92 -17.18
C LYS A 440 8.39 -19.85 -18.01
N ASN A 441 7.12 -19.99 -17.65
CA ASN A 441 6.20 -20.92 -18.29
C ASN A 441 5.68 -20.39 -19.64
N HIS A 442 5.61 -19.07 -19.80
CA HIS A 442 5.21 -18.41 -21.04
C HIS A 442 6.41 -17.77 -21.74
N ALA A 443 7.63 -18.24 -21.46
CA ALA A 443 8.81 -17.79 -22.19
C ALA A 443 8.64 -18.02 -23.70
N ASP A 444 8.03 -19.16 -24.06
CA ASP A 444 7.76 -19.61 -25.44
C ASP A 444 6.41 -19.06 -26.00
N GLU A 445 5.38 -18.85 -25.18
CA GLU A 445 4.07 -18.29 -25.65
C GLU A 445 4.08 -16.76 -25.73
N LEU A 446 4.93 -16.09 -24.95
CA LEU A 446 5.19 -14.68 -25.18
C LEU A 446 5.83 -14.47 -26.56
N GLU A 447 6.44 -15.47 -27.21
CA GLU A 447 7.02 -15.40 -28.57
C GLU A 447 5.98 -15.12 -29.68
N THR A 448 4.69 -15.35 -29.44
CA THR A 448 3.63 -15.26 -30.47
C THR A 448 2.49 -14.29 -30.14
N PHE A 449 2.77 -13.19 -29.43
CA PHE A 449 1.75 -12.16 -29.21
C PHE A 449 1.51 -11.32 -30.49
N GLU A 450 0.77 -11.87 -31.46
CA GLU A 450 0.01 -11.07 -32.43
C GLU A 450 -1.27 -10.58 -31.74
N PRO A 451 -1.53 -9.26 -31.69
CA PRO A 451 -2.79 -8.76 -31.18
C PRO A 451 -3.83 -8.90 -32.29
N ASP A 452 -4.46 -10.07 -32.42
CA ASP A 452 -5.49 -10.23 -33.43
C ASP A 452 -6.79 -9.55 -33.00
N GLY A 453 -6.91 -8.29 -33.40
CA GLY A 453 -8.18 -7.62 -33.55
C GLY A 453 -8.84 -8.08 -34.84
N ARG A 454 -9.77 -9.04 -34.72
CA ARG A 454 -10.63 -9.61 -35.78
C ARG A 454 -9.88 -10.62 -36.66
N HIS A 455 -9.88 -11.90 -36.29
CA HIS A 455 -10.73 -12.89 -36.97
C HIS A 455 -10.70 -14.22 -36.20
N GLY A 456 -11.86 -14.78 -35.84
CA GLY A 456 -11.86 -16.14 -35.30
C GLY A 456 -13.10 -16.59 -34.53
N LEU A 457 -14.31 -16.26 -35.01
CA LEU A 457 -15.53 -16.83 -34.44
C LEU A 457 -16.13 -17.97 -35.27
N GLU A 458 -15.48 -18.44 -36.34
CA GLU A 458 -16.07 -19.45 -37.24
C GLU A 458 -15.28 -20.75 -37.46
N GLU A 459 -14.02 -20.90 -37.00
CA GLU A 459 -13.26 -22.14 -37.28
C GLU A 459 -13.02 -23.08 -36.09
N HIS A 460 -13.44 -22.75 -34.87
CA HIS A 460 -13.28 -23.66 -33.71
C HIS A 460 -14.53 -24.45 -33.31
N ILE A 461 -15.63 -24.35 -34.05
CA ILE A 461 -16.84 -25.16 -33.82
C ILE A 461 -16.83 -26.47 -34.62
N THR A 462 -15.97 -26.60 -35.64
CA THR A 462 -16.01 -27.76 -36.54
C THR A 462 -15.11 -28.93 -36.12
N SER A 463 -14.23 -28.75 -35.12
CA SER A 463 -13.30 -29.80 -34.67
C SER A 463 -13.82 -30.64 -33.47
N LEU A 464 -14.82 -30.15 -32.73
CA LEU A 464 -15.35 -30.84 -31.54
C LEU A 464 -16.67 -31.61 -31.76
N HIS A 465 -17.16 -31.69 -33.00
CA HIS A 465 -18.34 -32.50 -33.34
C HIS A 465 -18.00 -33.91 -33.91
N ALA A 466 -16.72 -34.29 -33.99
CA ALA A 466 -16.30 -35.56 -34.58
C ALA A 466 -16.15 -36.74 -33.60
N THR A 467 -16.33 -36.53 -32.29
CA THR A 467 -16.34 -37.63 -31.31
C THR A 467 -17.64 -37.63 -30.52
N GLY A 468 -18.69 -38.12 -31.17
CA GLY A 468 -19.98 -38.34 -30.54
C GLY A 468 -19.87 -39.33 -29.37
N ILE A 469 -19.87 -38.80 -28.15
CA ILE A 469 -20.31 -39.52 -26.94
C ILE A 469 -21.21 -38.57 -26.14
N VAL A 470 -22.51 -38.85 -26.22
CA VAL A 470 -23.58 -38.29 -25.39
C VAL A 470 -23.41 -38.78 -23.95
N GLY A 471 -23.60 -37.91 -22.95
CA GLY A 471 -23.85 -38.37 -21.58
C GLY A 471 -23.71 -37.32 -20.49
N SER A 472 -24.82 -36.68 -20.15
CA SER A 472 -25.02 -35.93 -18.90
C SER A 472 -24.57 -36.72 -17.67
N ARG A 473 -23.58 -36.19 -16.94
CA ARG A 473 -23.35 -36.19 -15.47
C ARG A 473 -21.89 -35.77 -15.23
N ASP A 474 -21.62 -35.23 -14.04
CA ASP A 474 -20.29 -34.85 -13.54
C ASP A 474 -19.85 -33.40 -13.79
N ALA A 475 -20.65 -32.47 -13.26
CA ALA A 475 -20.17 -31.17 -12.79
C ALA A 475 -20.47 -31.04 -11.28
N ALA A 476 -19.95 -31.95 -10.47
CA ALA A 476 -20.04 -31.90 -9.01
C ALA A 476 -19.00 -32.83 -8.35
N ALA A 477 -17.72 -32.67 -8.70
CA ALA A 477 -16.64 -33.40 -8.04
C ALA A 477 -15.30 -32.67 -8.21
N TYR A 478 -15.13 -31.51 -7.57
CA TYR A 478 -13.78 -30.98 -7.30
C TYR A 478 -13.65 -30.09 -6.05
N VAL A 479 -14.67 -30.08 -5.18
CA VAL A 479 -14.57 -29.51 -3.84
C VAL A 479 -15.06 -30.61 -2.93
N LEU A 480 -14.15 -31.23 -2.15
CA LEU A 480 -14.34 -32.05 -0.94
C LEU A 480 -13.30 -33.17 -0.86
N GLU A 481 -12.00 -32.82 -0.74
CA GLU A 481 -10.98 -33.77 -0.28
C GLU A 481 -10.32 -33.34 1.05
N GLU A 482 -10.74 -32.23 1.65
CA GLU A 482 -10.07 -31.70 2.86
C GLU A 482 -10.87 -31.86 4.18
N ASP A 483 -12.15 -32.25 4.13
CA ASP A 483 -12.99 -32.39 5.34
C ASP A 483 -13.34 -33.84 5.75
N ARG A 484 -12.73 -34.85 5.11
CA ARG A 484 -13.03 -36.27 5.38
C ARG A 484 -12.51 -36.79 6.73
N ASN A 485 -11.64 -36.05 7.42
CA ASN A 485 -10.96 -36.53 8.63
C ASN A 485 -11.46 -35.93 9.95
N ARG A 486 -12.55 -35.15 9.99
CA ARG A 486 -12.99 -34.50 11.25
C ARG A 486 -14.36 -34.86 11.80
N LEU A 487 -15.23 -35.55 11.08
CA LEU A 487 -16.57 -35.87 11.58
C LEU A 487 -16.95 -37.31 11.19
N GLY A 488 -16.67 -38.26 12.07
CA GLY A 488 -17.04 -39.67 11.92
C GLY A 488 -18.56 -39.86 11.96
N VAL A 489 -19.22 -39.68 10.82
CA VAL A 489 -20.65 -39.93 10.63
C VAL A 489 -20.81 -40.83 9.40
N THR A 490 -21.58 -41.91 9.54
CA THR A 490 -21.76 -42.92 8.48
C THR A 490 -22.65 -42.39 7.35
N ARG A 491 -22.36 -42.89 6.14
CA ARG A 491 -22.88 -42.45 4.83
C ARG A 491 -24.41 -42.39 4.75
N ASP A 492 -25.10 -43.24 5.51
CA ASP A 492 -26.56 -43.37 5.45
C ASP A 492 -27.29 -42.26 6.24
N ALA A 493 -26.64 -41.65 7.25
CA ALA A 493 -27.23 -40.55 8.01
C ALA A 493 -27.18 -39.21 7.24
N ALA A 494 -26.15 -39.00 6.41
CA ALA A 494 -25.99 -37.78 5.62
C ALA A 494 -27.03 -37.68 4.48
N ILE A 495 -27.35 -38.82 3.85
CA ILE A 495 -28.32 -38.89 2.76
C ILE A 495 -29.75 -38.63 3.26
N PHE A 496 -30.09 -39.09 4.47
CA PHE A 496 -31.42 -38.87 5.04
C PHE A 496 -31.66 -37.41 5.48
N ILE A 497 -30.61 -36.74 5.97
CA ILE A 497 -30.68 -35.32 6.42
C ILE A 497 -30.75 -34.36 5.22
N LEU A 498 -30.03 -34.66 4.13
CA LEU A 498 -30.07 -33.87 2.90
C LEU A 498 -31.41 -34.07 2.14
N GLY A 499 -31.95 -35.29 2.14
CA GLY A 499 -33.26 -35.57 1.51
C GLY A 499 -34.43 -34.83 2.18
N CYS A 500 -34.46 -34.74 3.51
CA CYS A 500 -35.53 -34.00 4.22
C CYS A 500 -35.43 -32.48 4.07
N SER A 501 -34.22 -31.94 3.88
CA SER A 501 -34.00 -30.48 3.80
C SER A 501 -34.48 -29.88 2.49
N VAL A 502 -34.38 -30.61 1.38
CA VAL A 502 -34.86 -30.16 0.07
C VAL A 502 -36.39 -30.19 -0.02
N VAL A 503 -37.03 -31.19 0.61
CA VAL A 503 -38.50 -31.31 0.61
C VAL A 503 -39.17 -30.28 1.54
N LEU A 504 -38.55 -29.95 2.68
CA LEU A 504 -39.11 -28.97 3.63
C LEU A 504 -38.90 -27.51 3.20
N SER A 505 -37.87 -27.23 2.41
CA SER A 505 -37.63 -25.89 1.84
C SER A 505 -38.65 -25.53 0.76
N ALA A 506 -39.20 -26.52 0.06
CA ALA A 506 -40.26 -26.34 -0.93
C ALA A 506 -41.66 -26.07 -0.31
N LEU A 507 -41.84 -26.30 0.99
CA LEU A 507 -43.14 -26.15 1.69
C LEU A 507 -43.21 -24.95 2.64
N GLY A 508 -42.17 -24.12 2.73
CA GLY A 508 -42.25 -22.82 3.42
C GLY A 508 -42.41 -22.87 4.95
N ILE A 509 -42.02 -23.96 5.63
CA ILE A 509 -42.14 -24.11 7.09
C ILE A 509 -40.77 -23.92 7.76
N TYR A 510 -40.31 -22.68 7.88
CA TYR A 510 -39.00 -22.35 8.49
C TYR A 510 -38.93 -22.58 10.01
N SER A 511 -40.06 -22.72 10.70
CA SER A 511 -40.10 -22.81 12.17
C SER A 511 -39.73 -24.20 12.71
N LEU A 512 -39.92 -25.27 11.92
CA LEU A 512 -39.71 -26.65 12.40
C LEU A 512 -38.23 -27.10 12.29
N VAL A 513 -37.49 -26.57 11.31
CA VAL A 513 -36.05 -26.86 11.11
C VAL A 513 -35.20 -26.31 12.26
N ASN A 514 -35.56 -25.13 12.78
CA ASN A 514 -34.89 -24.55 13.96
C ASN A 514 -35.17 -25.32 15.26
N PHE A 515 -36.35 -25.93 15.40
CA PHE A 515 -36.69 -26.74 16.57
C PHE A 515 -35.94 -28.08 16.58
N LEU A 516 -35.85 -28.76 15.42
CA LEU A 516 -35.13 -30.02 15.30
C LEU A 516 -33.60 -29.84 15.40
N SER A 517 -33.05 -28.74 14.89
CA SER A 517 -31.62 -28.42 15.02
C SER A 517 -31.21 -28.13 16.48
N ARG A 518 -32.11 -27.52 17.27
CA ARG A 518 -31.89 -27.29 18.71
C ARG A 518 -31.99 -28.59 19.52
N SER A 519 -32.89 -29.50 19.17
CA SER A 519 -33.00 -30.81 19.85
C SER A 519 -31.80 -31.73 19.56
N ALA A 520 -31.18 -31.65 18.38
CA ALA A 520 -29.99 -32.43 18.04
C ALA A 520 -28.73 -31.92 18.80
N ARG A 521 -28.59 -30.61 18.99
CA ARG A 521 -27.51 -30.02 19.82
C ARG A 521 -27.64 -30.31 21.32
N ALA A 522 -28.86 -30.52 21.83
CA ALA A 522 -29.07 -30.89 23.22
C ALA A 522 -28.64 -32.35 23.52
N LYS A 523 -28.79 -33.27 22.55
CA LYS A 523 -28.35 -34.67 22.70
C LYS A 523 -26.83 -34.87 22.57
N SER A 524 -26.11 -34.05 21.79
CA SER A 524 -24.64 -34.19 21.68
C SER A 524 -23.88 -33.67 22.92
N ARG A 525 -24.45 -32.71 23.66
CA ARG A 525 -23.88 -32.20 24.92
C ARG A 525 -24.14 -33.09 26.15
N GLY A 526 -25.09 -34.03 26.07
CA GLY A 526 -25.32 -35.04 27.11
C GLY A 526 -24.37 -36.24 27.04
N ALA A 527 -23.81 -36.55 25.87
CA ALA A 527 -22.94 -37.71 25.66
C ALA A 527 -21.46 -37.46 26.01
N THR A 528 -21.03 -36.21 26.19
CA THR A 528 -19.64 -35.86 26.53
C THR A 528 -19.40 -35.68 28.04
N ALA A 529 -20.43 -35.85 28.88
CA ALA A 529 -20.33 -35.75 30.34
C ALA A 529 -20.21 -37.12 31.05
N LEU A 530 -20.15 -38.24 30.32
CA LEU A 530 -20.03 -39.59 30.90
C LEU A 530 -18.73 -40.34 30.52
N GLN A 531 -17.70 -39.62 30.09
CA GLN A 531 -16.38 -40.19 29.77
C GLN A 531 -15.20 -39.48 30.48
N ARG A 532 -15.50 -38.77 31.57
CA ARG A 532 -14.53 -38.39 32.60
C ARG A 532 -15.08 -38.75 33.98
N LYS A 533 -15.00 -40.03 34.32
CA LYS A 533 -14.87 -40.56 35.68
C LYS A 533 -14.04 -41.82 35.61
#